data_AF-A0A1P8UUN5-F1
#
_entry.id   AF-A0A1P8UUN5-F1
#
_cell.length_a   1.000
_cell.length_b   1.000
_cell.length_c   1.000
_cell.angle_alpha   90.00
_cell.angle_beta   90.00
_cell.angle_gamma   90.00
#
_symmetry.space_group_name_H-M   'P 1'
#
loop_
_entity.id
_entity.type
_entity.pdbx_description
1 polymer ?
#
loop_
_entity_poly.entity_id
_entity_poly.type
_entity_poly.pdbx_seq_one_letter_code
_entity_poly.pdbx_strand_id
1 'polypeptide(L)' 'MTAADLFDAYIIRERRANATPQGADIDWIMSELAHEHCLPLERVREIVASYTVNWGAG' A
#
# COMPACT_ATOMS: atom_id res chain seq x y z
N MET A 1 2.29 -12.60 -8.36
CA MET A 1 2.51 -11.42 -7.51
C MET A 1 3.08 -11.89 -6.19
N THR A 2 4.18 -11.29 -5.72
CA THR A 2 4.72 -11.53 -4.38
C THR A 2 4.29 -10.44 -3.40
N ALA A 3 4.44 -10.67 -2.09
CA ALA A 3 4.12 -9.67 -1.07
C ALA A 3 5.03 -8.43 -1.19
N ALA A 4 6.26 -8.60 -1.66
CA ALA A 4 7.18 -7.50 -1.94
C ALA A 4 6.68 -6.62 -3.09
N ASP A 5 6.23 -7.22 -4.21
CA ASP A 5 5.70 -6.46 -5.35
C ASP A 5 4.48 -5.60 -4.95
N LEU A 6 3.62 -6.14 -4.08
CA LEU A 6 2.45 -5.46 -3.56
C LEU A 6 2.82 -4.29 -2.63
N PHE A 7 3.86 -4.47 -1.81
CA PHE A 7 4.37 -3.41 -0.96
C PHE A 7 5.05 -2.30 -1.77
N ASP A 8 5.84 -2.63 -2.79
CA ASP A 8 6.44 -1.63 -3.70
C ASP A 8 5.34 -0.82 -4.41
N ALA A 9 4.27 -1.49 -4.87
CA ALA A 9 3.13 -0.83 -5.48
C ALA A 9 2.38 0.11 -4.49
N TYR A 10 2.32 -0.25 -3.21
CA TYR A 10 1.81 0.61 -2.14
C TYR A 10 2.67 1.85 -1.96
N ILE A 11 3.99 1.70 -1.79
CA ILE A 11 4.91 2.82 -1.54
C ILE A 11 4.93 3.81 -2.72
N ILE A 12 4.87 3.33 -3.96
CA ILE A 12 4.81 4.20 -5.14
C ILE A 12 3.53 5.05 -5.14
N ARG A 13 2.39 4.44 -4.79
CA ARG A 13 1.10 5.15 -4.73
C ARG A 13 1.06 6.12 -3.55
N GLU A 14 1.55 5.73 -2.39
CA GLU A 14 1.66 6.58 -1.19
C GLU A 14 2.54 7.81 -1.47
N ARG A 15 3.70 7.63 -2.11
CA ARG A 15 4.57 8.77 -2.48
C ARG A 15 3.91 9.71 -3.49
N ARG A 16 3.17 9.18 -4.47
CA ARG A 16 2.40 10.00 -5.43
C ARG A 16 1.26 10.75 -4.75
N ALA A 17 0.58 10.09 -3.82
CA ALA A 17 -0.50 10.65 -3.02
C ALA A 17 -0.02 11.77 -2.09
N ASN A 18 1.16 11.61 -1.49
CA ASN A 18 1.76 12.64 -0.64
C ASN A 18 2.31 13.82 -1.46
N ALA A 19 2.64 13.59 -2.73
CA ALA A 19 3.05 14.64 -3.66
C ALA A 19 1.87 15.47 -4.20
N THR A 20 0.61 15.04 -4.03
CA THR A 20 -0.56 15.83 -4.41
C THR A 20 -1.07 16.65 -3.22
N PRO A 21 -1.46 17.93 -3.43
CA PRO A 21 -1.86 18.83 -2.33
C PRO A 21 -3.15 18.40 -1.60
N GLN A 22 -3.84 17.37 -2.09
CA GLN A 22 -5.05 16.84 -1.47
C GLN A 22 -4.77 15.64 -0.57
N GLY A 23 -3.58 15.01 -0.63
CA GLY A 23 -3.22 13.81 0.14
C GLY A 23 -4.18 12.66 -0.14
N ALA A 24 -3.79 11.64 -0.91
CA ALA A 24 -4.67 10.47 -1.04
C ALA A 24 -4.74 9.71 0.29
N ASP A 25 -5.94 9.28 0.65
CA ASP A 25 -6.20 8.49 1.85
C ASP A 25 -5.48 7.12 1.73
N ILE A 26 -4.70 6.77 2.75
CA ILE A 26 -3.97 5.49 2.80
C ILE A 26 -4.95 4.31 2.68
N ASP A 27 -6.15 4.43 3.26
CA ASP A 27 -7.17 3.39 3.20
C ASP A 27 -7.71 3.23 1.77
N TRP A 28 -7.78 4.33 1.01
CA TRP A 28 -8.13 4.29 -0.41
C TRP A 28 -7.06 3.55 -1.24
N ILE A 29 -5.77 3.84 -1.02
CA ILE A 29 -4.66 3.16 -1.72
C ILE A 29 -4.68 1.65 -1.43
N MET A 30 -4.86 1.26 -0.17
CA MET A 30 -4.96 -0.15 0.21
C MET A 30 -6.21 -0.82 -0.38
N SER A 31 -7.33 -0.10 -0.45
CA SER A 31 -8.57 -0.61 -1.07
C SER A 31 -8.44 -0.79 -2.58
N GLU A 32 -7.76 0.10 -3.29
CA GLU A 32 -7.47 -0.08 -4.72
C GLU A 32 -6.57 -1.29 -4.95
N LEU A 33 -5.48 -1.43 -4.18
CA LEU A 33 -4.58 -2.59 -4.25
C LEU A 33 -5.31 -3.91 -3.98
N ALA A 34 -6.22 -3.92 -3.01
CA ALA A 34 -7.05 -5.07 -2.71
C ALA A 34 -7.94 -5.46 -3.90
N HIS A 35 -8.58 -4.46 -4.53
CA HIS A 35 -9.44 -4.67 -5.70
C HIS A 35 -8.65 -5.15 -6.93
N GLU A 36 -7.55 -4.46 -7.27
CA GLU A 36 -6.70 -4.79 -8.42
C GLU A 36 -6.11 -6.19 -8.36
N HIS A 37 -5.86 -6.69 -7.16
CA HIS A 37 -5.21 -7.99 -6.96
C HIS A 37 -6.19 -9.08 -6.51
N CYS A 38 -7.49 -8.80 -6.44
CA CYS A 38 -8.52 -9.70 -5.93
C CYS A 38 -8.15 -10.29 -4.56
N LEU A 39 -7.55 -9.47 -3.69
CA LEU A 39 -7.14 -9.84 -2.35
C LEU A 39 -8.08 -9.23 -1.31
N PRO A 40 -8.29 -9.89 -0.16
CA PRO A 40 -9.00 -9.26 0.94
C PRO A 40 -8.20 -8.06 1.46
N LEU A 41 -8.89 -6.96 1.77
CA LEU A 41 -8.28 -5.73 2.29
C LEU A 41 -7.43 -6.00 3.55
N GLU A 42 -7.89 -6.89 4.42
CA GLU A 42 -7.12 -7.32 5.60
C GLU A 42 -5.76 -7.90 5.22
N ARG A 43 -5.68 -8.68 4.13
CA ARG A 43 -4.42 -9.26 3.67
C ARG A 43 -3.45 -8.21 3.14
N VAL A 44 -3.97 -7.20 2.44
CA VAL A 44 -3.18 -6.04 2.00
C VAL A 44 -2.64 -5.28 3.20
N ARG A 45 -3.50 -5.01 4.21
CA ARG A 45 -3.10 -4.35 5.46
C ARG A 45 -2.01 -5.14 6.21
N GLU A 46 -2.14 -6.46 6.31
CA GLU A 46 -1.13 -7.32 6.93
C GLU A 46 0.23 -7.22 6.21
N ILE A 47 0.21 -7.29 4.87
CA ILE A 47 1.43 -7.21 4.07
C ILE A 47 2.08 -5.85 4.25
N VAL A 48 1.30 -4.76 4.10
CA VAL A 48 1.81 -3.40 4.27
C VAL A 48 2.36 -3.20 5.68
N ALA A 49 1.61 -3.56 6.72
CA ALA A 49 2.08 -3.42 8.11
C ALA A 49 3.35 -4.25 8.39
N SER A 50 3.39 -5.50 7.92
CA SER A 50 4.56 -6.38 8.10
C SER A 50 5.79 -5.79 7.41
N TYR A 51 5.65 -5.25 6.20
CA TYR A 51 6.78 -4.68 5.46
C TYR A 51 7.16 -3.29 5.99
N THR A 52 6.22 -2.44 6.40
CA THR A 52 6.53 -1.15 7.04
C THR A 52 7.33 -1.34 8.33
N VAL A 53 7.01 -2.37 9.13
CA VAL A 53 7.77 -2.70 10.35
C VAL A 53 9.16 -3.24 10.03
N ASN A 54 9.30 -4.09 9.00
CA ASN A 54 10.59 -4.72 8.65
C ASN A 54 11.53 -3.82 7.84
N TRP A 55 11.00 -2.89 7.04
CA TRP A 55 11.77 -2.10 6.07
C TRP A 55 11.77 -0.59 6.34
N GLY A 56 10.98 -0.14 7.32
CA GLY A 56 10.99 1.24 7.82
C GLY A 56 10.29 2.22 6.89
N ALA A 57 9.36 2.99 7.46
CA ALA A 57 8.97 4.27 6.91
C ALA A 57 10.19 5.20 6.92
N GLY A 58 10.80 5.40 5.76
CA GLY A 58 11.92 6.30 5.49
C GLY A 58 11.68 7.13 4.23
#